data_AF-R0E7T6-F1
#
_entry.id   AF-R0E7T6-F1
#
_cell.length_a   1.000
_cell.length_b   1.000
_cell.length_c   1.000
_cell.angle_alpha   90.00
_cell.angle_beta   90.00
_cell.angle_gamma   90.00
#
_symmetry.space_group_name_H-M   'P 1'
#
loop_
_entity.id
_entity.type
_entity.pdbx_description
1 polymer ?
#
loop_
_entity_poly.entity_id
_entity_poly.type
_entity_poly.pdbx_seq_one_letter_code
_entity_poly.pdbx_strand_id
1 'polypeptide(L)'
;MKIVYSEKSLFNDSAQVGPPFVAEAIAFGPLACVRVGPGFMGRPADEKRAILAHEEGHIAHWHGVTRMLWALIGAPLWAPKATRALVLSQELAADRYACERGHRKSLLRVLRGMRGRYNDATLEPRIARLAKG
;
A
#
# COMPACT_ATOMS: atom_id res chain seq x y z
N MET A 1 12.93 -12.34 -7.94
CA MET A 1 12.51 -10.92 -7.90
C MET A 1 13.38 -10.21 -6.87
N LYS A 2 14.15 -9.18 -7.25
CA LYS A 2 15.02 -8.44 -6.32
C LYS A 2 14.28 -7.17 -5.88
N ILE A 3 13.81 -7.15 -4.63
CA ILE A 3 13.20 -5.95 -4.05
C ILE A 3 14.34 -5.00 -3.70
N VAL A 4 14.40 -3.88 -4.42
CA VAL A 4 15.39 -2.82 -4.14
C VAL A 4 14.70 -1.76 -3.29
N TYR A 5 15.19 -1.60 -2.07
CA TYR A 5 14.83 -0.47 -1.20
C TYR A 5 15.70 0.72 -1.61
N SER A 6 15.09 1.79 -2.11
CA SER A 6 15.81 3.03 -2.41
C SER A 6 15.53 4.06 -1.31
N GLU A 7 16.57 4.43 -0.57
CA GLU A 7 16.55 5.51 0.42
C GLU A 7 16.57 6.90 -0.23
N LYS A 8 16.92 6.98 -1.52
CA LYS A 8 16.99 8.24 -2.25
C LYS A 8 15.66 8.53 -2.93
N SER A 9 15.04 9.63 -2.50
CA SER A 9 14.04 10.35 -3.31
C SER A 9 14.66 10.61 -4.68
N LEU A 10 14.15 9.93 -5.71
CA LEU A 10 14.56 10.18 -7.10
C LEU A 10 13.99 11.49 -7.65
N PHE A 11 13.20 12.24 -6.84
CA PHE A 11 12.63 13.52 -7.21
C PHE A 11 12.71 14.52 -6.05
N ASN A 12 13.65 15.45 -6.22
CA ASN A 12 13.64 16.85 -5.77
C ASN A 12 13.72 17.16 -4.25
N ASP A 13 14.81 17.85 -3.89
CA ASP A 13 15.03 18.65 -2.66
C ASP A 13 14.17 19.94 -2.62
N SER A 14 13.05 19.99 -3.35
CA SER A 14 12.14 21.13 -3.35
C SER A 14 10.82 20.75 -2.72
N ALA A 15 10.67 21.11 -1.44
CA ALA A 15 9.44 21.55 -0.80
C ALA A 15 8.12 21.18 -1.52
N GLN A 16 7.64 19.95 -1.35
CA GLN A 16 6.21 19.67 -1.46
C GLN A 16 5.77 18.76 -0.32
N VAL A 17 4.94 19.35 0.54
CA VAL A 17 4.19 18.73 1.63
C VAL A 17 3.17 17.76 1.02
N GLY A 18 3.64 16.58 0.62
CA GLY A 18 2.77 15.41 0.48
C GLY A 18 2.49 14.83 1.86
N PRO A 19 1.30 14.27 2.13
CA PRO A 19 1.07 13.61 3.40
C PRO A 19 2.08 12.45 3.55
N PRO A 20 2.58 12.14 4.75
CA PRO A 20 3.74 11.25 4.93
C PRO A 20 3.39 9.80 4.62
N PHE A 21 3.33 9.45 3.33
CA PHE A 21 2.98 8.10 2.87
C PHE A 21 3.94 7.08 3.50
N VAL A 22 3.38 5.92 3.82
CA VAL A 22 4.09 4.91 4.61
C VAL A 22 4.95 4.07 3.69
N ALA A 23 4.36 3.41 2.71
CA ALA A 23 5.08 2.78 1.61
C ALA A 23 4.16 2.69 0.39
N GLU A 24 4.74 2.43 -0.77
CA GLU A 24 4.01 2.20 -2.01
C GLU A 24 4.80 1.25 -2.91
N ALA A 25 4.18 0.14 -3.28
CA ALA A 25 4.67 -0.77 -4.30
C ALA A 25 4.47 -0.19 -5.70
N ILE A 26 5.56 -0.16 -6.47
CA ILE A 26 5.59 0.26 -7.86
C ILE A 26 6.11 -0.93 -8.68
N ALA A 27 5.32 -1.43 -9.61
CA ALA A 27 5.68 -2.57 -10.46
C ALA A 27 5.51 -2.24 -11.95
N PHE A 28 6.58 -2.46 -12.71
CA PHE A 28 6.64 -2.32 -14.17
C PHE A 28 7.25 -3.58 -14.77
N GLY A 29 6.41 -4.54 -15.17
CA GLY A 29 6.88 -5.80 -15.74
C GLY A 29 7.77 -6.59 -14.75
N PRO A 30 8.99 -7.03 -15.12
CA PRO A 30 9.86 -7.81 -14.25
C PRO A 30 10.52 -7.00 -13.13
N LEU A 31 10.36 -5.67 -13.12
CA LEU A 31 10.91 -4.77 -12.11
C LEU A 31 9.81 -4.33 -11.15
N ALA A 32 10.04 -4.55 -9.86
CA ALA A 32 9.20 -4.03 -8.81
C ALA A 32 10.05 -3.42 -7.69
N CYS A 33 9.67 -2.24 -7.23
CA CYS A 33 10.30 -1.56 -6.10
C CYS A 33 9.24 -1.14 -5.10
N VAL A 34 9.66 -0.97 -3.85
CA VAL A 34 8.84 -0.36 -2.81
C VAL A 34 9.45 0.98 -2.49
N ARG A 35 8.68 2.04 -2.72
CA ARG A 35 9.04 3.39 -2.29
C ARG A 35 8.57 3.58 -0.86
N VAL A 36 9.46 4.02 0.03
CA VAL A 36 9.12 4.30 1.44
C VAL A 36 9.20 5.80 1.71
N GLY A 37 8.29 6.31 2.53
CA GLY A 37 8.27 7.72 2.91
C GLY A 37 8.76 7.95 4.35
N PRO A 38 8.82 9.21 4.82
CA PRO A 38 9.24 9.55 6.19
C PRO A 38 8.43 8.83 7.27
N GLY A 39 7.14 8.57 7.00
CA GLY A 39 6.25 7.83 7.90
C GLY A 39 6.60 6.35 8.09
N PHE A 40 7.52 5.80 7.30
CA PHE A 40 8.10 4.47 7.46
C PHE A 40 9.28 4.47 8.42
N MET A 41 10.15 5.47 8.33
CA MET A 41 11.46 5.47 9.00
C MET A 41 11.34 5.46 10.53
N GLY A 42 10.37 6.20 11.07
CA GLY A 42 10.09 6.27 12.51
C GLY A 42 9.34 5.06 13.09
N ARG A 43 9.01 4.04 12.29
CA ARG A 43 8.23 2.89 12.77
C ARG A 43 9.08 1.79 13.39
N PRO A 44 8.52 1.06 14.38
CA PRO A 44 9.09 -0.18 14.89
C PRO A 44 9.39 -1.20 13.78
N ALA A 45 10.38 -2.06 14.00
CA ALA A 45 10.81 -3.04 13.01
C ALA A 45 9.72 -4.05 12.61
N ASP A 46 8.82 -4.42 13.54
CA ASP A 46 7.69 -5.29 13.25
C ASP A 46 6.64 -4.61 12.36
N GLU A 47 6.38 -3.32 12.57
CA GLU A 47 5.51 -2.52 11.70
C GLU A 47 6.12 -2.36 10.30
N LYS A 48 7.43 -2.07 10.22
CA LYS A 48 8.16 -1.99 8.94
C LYS A 48 8.03 -3.28 8.15
N ARG A 49 8.26 -4.44 8.78
CA ARG A 49 8.08 -5.75 8.13
C ARG A 49 6.63 -5.98 7.68
N ALA A 50 5.65 -5.59 8.50
CA ALA A 50 4.24 -5.72 8.13
C ALA A 50 3.86 -4.86 6.91
N ILE A 51 4.36 -3.62 6.87
CA ILE A 51 4.18 -2.71 5.72
C ILE A 51 4.83 -3.31 4.48
N LEU A 52 6.10 -3.74 4.57
CA LEU A 52 6.79 -4.32 3.42
C LEU A 52 6.10 -5.59 2.91
N ALA A 53 5.61 -6.46 3.80
CA ALA A 53 4.85 -7.64 3.39
C ALA A 53 3.52 -7.27 2.71
N HIS A 54 2.87 -6.18 3.12
CA HIS A 54 1.68 -5.66 2.43
C HIS A 54 2.02 -5.16 1.02
N GLU A 55 3.09 -4.37 0.88
CA GLU A 55 3.58 -3.91 -0.43
C GLU A 55 4.01 -5.05 -1.35
N GLU A 56 4.67 -6.08 -0.82
CA GLU A 56 4.95 -7.33 -1.53
C GLU A 56 3.67 -7.99 -2.04
N GLY A 57 2.58 -7.93 -1.28
CA GLY A 57 1.26 -8.40 -1.70
C GLY A 57 0.76 -7.67 -2.95
N HIS A 58 0.97 -6.36 -3.06
CA HIS A 58 0.64 -5.62 -4.28
C HIS A 58 1.46 -6.05 -5.49
N ILE A 59 2.74 -6.36 -5.28
CA ILE A 59 3.63 -6.85 -6.35
C ILE A 59 3.22 -8.25 -6.78
N ALA A 60 3.02 -9.17 -5.84
CA ALA A 60 2.66 -10.56 -6.11
C ALA A 60 1.36 -10.70 -6.91
N HIS A 61 0.40 -9.79 -6.68
CA HIS A 61 -0.89 -9.77 -7.37
C HIS A 61 -0.96 -8.78 -8.54
N TRP A 62 0.17 -8.20 -8.96
CA TRP A 62 0.25 -7.28 -10.11
C TRP A 62 -0.71 -6.08 -10.01
N HIS A 63 -1.02 -5.63 -8.80
CA HIS A 63 -2.00 -4.55 -8.57
C HIS A 63 -1.58 -3.25 -9.27
N GLY A 64 -0.29 -2.93 -9.31
CA GLY A 64 0.23 -1.75 -10.01
C GLY A 64 -0.05 -1.76 -11.51
N VAL A 65 0.19 -2.88 -12.19
CA VAL A 65 -0.09 -3.04 -13.64
C VAL A 65 -1.59 -2.92 -13.90
N THR A 66 -2.40 -3.59 -13.09
CA THR A 66 -3.86 -3.52 -13.20
C THR A 66 -4.39 -2.08 -13.05
N ARG A 67 -3.89 -1.33 -12.06
CA ARG A 67 -4.25 0.08 -11.86
C ARG A 67 -3.81 0.96 -13.06
N MET A 68 -2.63 0.71 -13.61
CA MET A 68 -2.14 1.41 -14.80
C MET A 68 -3.04 1.18 -16.02
N LEU A 69 -3.43 -0.06 -16.29
CA LEU A 69 -4.34 -0.38 -17.40
C LEU A 69 -5.69 0.32 -17.24
N TRP A 70 -6.24 0.36 -16.03
CA TRP A 70 -7.49 1.07 -15.75
C TRP A 70 -7.39 2.59 -15.96
N ALA A 71 -6.24 3.17 -15.60
CA ALA A 71 -5.98 4.58 -15.86
C ALA A 71 -5.94 4.88 -17.36
N LEU A 72 -5.28 4.02 -18.16
CA LEU A 72 -5.18 4.18 -19.61
C LEU A 72 -6.55 4.13 -20.30
N ILE A 73 -7.47 3.27 -19.84
CA ILE A 73 -8.84 3.21 -20.38
C ILE A 73 -9.79 4.23 -19.72
N GLY A 74 -9.30 5.11 -18.84
CA GLY A 74 -10.09 6.14 -18.18
C GLY A 74 -11.12 5.64 -17.17
N ALA A 75 -11.03 4.38 -16.71
CA ALA A 75 -12.01 3.77 -15.79
C ALA A 75 -12.31 4.58 -14.52
N PRO A 76 -11.35 5.30 -13.90
CA PRO A 76 -11.64 6.16 -12.76
C PRO A 76 -12.66 7.27 -13.05
N LEU A 77 -12.78 7.71 -14.31
CA LEU A 77 -13.69 8.79 -14.72
C LEU A 77 -15.10 8.27 -15.03
N TRP A 78 -15.22 7.16 -15.76
CA TRP A 78 -16.52 6.64 -16.21
C TRP A 78 -17.09 5.51 -15.33
N ALA A 79 -16.27 4.88 -14.48
CA ALA A 79 -16.71 3.87 -13.51
C ALA A 79 -16.07 4.07 -12.11
N PRO A 80 -16.27 5.25 -11.47
CA PRO A 80 -15.59 5.59 -10.22
C PRO A 80 -15.94 4.65 -9.05
N LYS A 81 -17.20 4.21 -8.95
CA LYS A 81 -17.64 3.28 -7.89
C LYS A 81 -16.99 1.90 -8.04
N ALA A 82 -16.93 1.38 -9.27
CA ALA A 82 -16.31 0.09 -9.56
C ALA A 82 -14.79 0.16 -9.29
N THR A 83 -14.15 1.25 -9.72
CA THR A 83 -12.73 1.50 -9.47
C THR A 83 -12.42 1.52 -7.97
N ARG A 84 -13.24 2.20 -7.15
CA ARG A 84 -13.08 2.20 -5.68
C ARG A 84 -13.25 0.82 -5.06
N ALA A 85 -14.25 0.06 -5.50
CA ALA A 85 -14.47 -1.31 -5.01
C ALA A 85 -13.29 -2.24 -5.34
N LEU A 86 -12.73 -2.08 -6.54
CA LEU A 86 -11.55 -2.82 -6.97
C LEU A 86 -10.30 -2.44 -6.18
N VAL A 87 -10.06 -1.15 -5.94
CA VAL A 87 -8.97 -0.69 -5.06
C VAL A 87 -9.12 -1.32 -3.68
N LEU A 88 -10.31 -1.29 -3.08
CA LEU A 88 -10.56 -1.96 -1.80
C LEU A 88 -10.25 -3.46 -1.86
N SER A 89 -10.66 -4.15 -2.92
CA SER A 89 -10.35 -5.57 -3.12
C SER A 89 -8.85 -5.84 -3.17
N GLN A 90 -8.09 -4.98 -3.85
CA GLN A 90 -6.63 -5.06 -3.94
C GLN A 90 -5.96 -4.83 -2.57
N GLU A 91 -6.41 -3.83 -1.80
CA GLU A 91 -5.90 -3.59 -0.43
C GLU A 91 -6.17 -4.81 0.48
N LEU A 92 -7.37 -5.40 0.39
CA LEU A 92 -7.72 -6.59 1.17
C LEU A 92 -6.88 -7.82 0.78
N ALA A 93 -6.56 -7.99 -0.49
CA ALA A 93 -5.69 -9.06 -0.96
C ALA A 93 -4.24 -8.88 -0.47
N ALA A 94 -3.72 -7.65 -0.50
CA ALA A 94 -2.41 -7.32 0.06
C ALA A 94 -2.36 -7.50 1.58
N ASP A 95 -3.41 -7.10 2.31
CA ASP A 95 -3.54 -7.34 3.75
C ASP A 95 -3.56 -8.84 4.09
N ARG A 96 -4.28 -9.65 3.31
CA ARG A 96 -4.29 -11.11 3.46
C ARG A 96 -2.90 -11.69 3.26
N TYR A 97 -2.19 -11.28 2.21
CA TYR A 97 -0.83 -11.74 1.91
C TYR A 97 0.14 -11.46 3.07
N ALA A 98 0.04 -10.29 3.71
CA ALA A 98 0.80 -9.95 4.90
C ALA A 98 0.37 -10.78 6.13
N CYS A 99 -0.92 -11.08 6.28
CA CYS A 99 -1.44 -11.92 7.38
C CYS A 99 -0.95 -13.37 7.29
N GLU A 100 -0.92 -13.95 6.09
CA GLU A 100 -0.39 -15.30 5.84
C GLU A 100 1.09 -15.43 6.22
N ARG A 101 1.81 -14.30 6.29
CA ARG A 101 3.21 -14.21 6.75
C ARG A 101 3.35 -13.88 8.25
N GLY A 102 2.24 -13.89 8.99
CA GLY A 102 2.25 -13.66 10.44
C GLY A 102 2.24 -12.19 10.86
N HIS A 103 2.03 -11.24 9.94
CA HIS A 103 2.09 -9.81 10.24
C HIS A 103 0.76 -9.17 10.66
N ARG A 104 -0.30 -9.96 10.88
CA ARG A 104 -1.66 -9.46 11.18
C ARG A 104 -1.71 -8.40 12.29
N LYS A 105 -1.11 -8.69 13.46
CA LYS A 105 -1.17 -7.80 14.63
C LYS A 105 -0.46 -6.47 14.40
N SER A 106 0.74 -6.51 13.82
CA SER A 106 1.51 -5.31 13.51
C SER A 106 0.86 -4.49 12.40
N LEU A 107 0.29 -5.13 11.37
CA LEU A 107 -0.48 -4.46 10.32
C LEU A 107 -1.72 -3.76 10.89
N LEU A 108 -2.48 -4.42 11.77
CA LEU A 108 -3.64 -3.82 12.43
C LEU A 108 -3.25 -2.57 13.25
N ARG A 109 -2.08 -2.59 13.92
CA ARG A 109 -1.54 -1.43 14.64
C ARG A 109 -1.22 -0.29 13.69
N VAL A 110 -0.58 -0.58 12.55
CA VAL A 110 -0.27 0.40 11.50
C VAL A 110 -1.55 1.07 11.00
N LEU A 111 -2.57 0.29 10.61
CA LEU A 111 -3.83 0.82 10.06
C LEU A 111 -4.60 1.66 11.08
N ARG A 112 -4.69 1.19 12.34
CA ARG A 112 -5.31 1.98 13.41
C ARG A 112 -4.60 3.31 13.63
N GLY A 113 -3.27 3.31 13.55
CA GLY A 113 -2.46 4.53 13.62
C GLY A 113 -2.63 5.44 12.40
N MET A 114 -3.15 4.96 11.28
CA MET A 114 -3.43 5.75 10.08
C MET A 114 -4.85 6.33 10.06
N ARG A 115 -5.83 5.67 10.70
CA ARG A 115 -7.25 6.07 10.75
C ARG A 115 -7.49 7.54 11.12
N GLY A 116 -6.69 8.12 12.00
CA GLY A 116 -6.81 9.52 12.42
C GLY A 116 -5.97 10.51 11.60
N ARG A 117 -5.15 10.03 10.66
CA ARG A 117 -4.17 10.84 9.91
C ARG A 117 -4.49 10.95 8.42
N TYR A 118 -5.30 10.03 7.87
CA TYR A 118 -5.58 9.95 6.44
C TYR A 118 -7.07 9.78 6.19
N ASN A 119 -7.60 10.54 5.22
CA ASN A 119 -8.95 10.36 4.70
C ASN A 119 -8.93 9.25 3.62
N ASP A 120 -8.82 8.00 4.05
CA ASP A 120 -8.83 6.82 3.18
C ASP A 120 -10.05 5.94 3.48
N ALA A 121 -10.97 5.89 2.53
CA ALA A 121 -12.21 5.14 2.63
C ALA A 121 -12.01 3.60 2.69
N THR A 122 -10.81 3.11 2.37
CA THR A 122 -10.48 1.69 2.47
C THR A 122 -10.09 1.25 3.88
N LEU A 123 -9.71 2.17 4.76
CA LEU A 123 -9.18 1.86 6.10
C LEU A 123 -10.18 1.12 6.99
N GLU A 124 -11.41 1.62 7.12
CA GLU A 124 -12.41 1.00 8.01
C GLU A 124 -12.73 -0.45 7.61
N PRO A 125 -13.02 -0.76 6.34
CA PRO A 125 -13.19 -2.15 5.90
C PRO A 125 -11.99 -3.06 6.20
N ARG A 126 -10.76 -2.57 6.00
CA ARG A 126 -9.52 -3.32 6.24
C ARG A 126 -9.34 -3.63 7.72
N ILE A 127 -9.50 -2.61 8.58
CA ILE A 127 -9.43 -2.76 10.04
C ILE A 127 -10.49 -3.76 10.53
N ALA A 128 -11.73 -3.62 10.06
CA ALA A 128 -12.83 -4.51 10.42
C ALA A 128 -12.55 -5.97 10.00
N ARG A 129 -11.93 -6.18 8.83
CA ARG A 129 -11.56 -7.51 8.34
C ARG A 129 -10.44 -8.14 9.16
N LEU A 130 -9.40 -7.36 9.46
CA LEU A 130 -8.24 -7.83 10.23
C LEU A 130 -8.58 -8.10 11.70
N ALA A 131 -9.53 -7.37 12.27
CA ALA A 131 -9.99 -7.58 13.65
C ALA A 131 -10.85 -8.85 13.83
N LYS A 132 -11.44 -9.38 12.76
CA LYS A 132 -12.38 -10.53 12.78
C LYS A 132 -11.73 -11.91 12.68
N GLY A 133 -10.40 -12.02 12.59
CA GLY A 133 -9.76 -13.33 12.43
C GLY A 133 -8.39 -13.42 13.03
#